data_AF-A0A1C4MBU4-F1
#
_entry.id   AF-A0A1C4MBU4-F1
#
_cell.length_a   1.000
_cell.length_b   1.000
_cell.length_c   1.000
_cell.angle_alpha   90.00
_cell.angle_beta   90.00
_cell.angle_gamma   90.00
#
_symmetry.space_group_name_H-M   'P 1'
#
loop_
_entity.id
_entity.type
_entity.pdbx_description
1 polymer ?
#
loop_
_entity_poly.entity_id
_entity_poly.type
_entity_poly.pdbx_seq_one_letter_code
_entity_poly.pdbx_strand_id
1 'polypeptide(L)'
;MHRVRQEGDDLTPEPPLPWSADGRSGGRGYYLRLDPVRRMLWSCVRGGPGDPGQWPDWSNDAWWHHLDSGATGRLGLGPGLVFRLAVTARHIAFTRVHPDGDELILLTAPPATGSRPEVGARLPLPAMSGAPRRGGTPWDGVQRRAVAASPGGNLVAVSRGGHGEVHVFDADKAALVSTLGVPTPLNDGGHLALVTPGDGAHADPVGR
;
A
#
# COMPACT_ATOMS: atom_id res chain seq x y z
N MET A 1 4.98 13.76 -8.87
CA MET A 1 4.98 12.68 -9.88
C MET A 1 5.22 13.29 -11.24
N HIS A 2 6.27 12.89 -11.97
CA HIS A 2 6.47 13.31 -13.35
C HIS A 2 5.47 12.61 -14.27
N ARG A 3 5.01 13.33 -15.29
CA ARG A 3 4.06 12.84 -16.28
C ARG A 3 4.60 13.11 -17.67
N VAL A 4 4.25 12.22 -18.59
CA VAL A 4 4.53 12.38 -20.00
C VAL A 4 3.24 12.02 -20.74
N ARG A 5 2.89 12.82 -21.73
CA ARG A 5 1.79 12.54 -22.66
C ARG A 5 2.37 11.87 -23.90
N GLN A 6 1.79 10.75 -24.31
CA GLN A 6 2.17 10.04 -25.53
C GLN A 6 1.13 10.30 -26.63
N GLU A 7 1.58 10.77 -27.79
CA GLU A 7 0.77 10.92 -29.00
C GLU A 7 1.51 10.22 -30.17
N GLY A 8 1.05 9.02 -30.54
CA GLY A 8 1.83 8.16 -31.44
C GLY A 8 3.18 7.77 -30.83
N ASP A 9 4.27 8.14 -31.51
CA ASP A 9 5.64 7.95 -31.04
C ASP A 9 6.20 9.17 -30.28
N ASP A 10 5.46 10.29 -30.23
CA ASP A 10 5.90 11.51 -29.57
C ASP A 10 5.61 11.48 -28.07
N LEU A 11 6.61 11.90 -27.26
CA LEU A 11 6.51 12.04 -25.82
C LEU A 11 6.68 13.49 -25.41
N THR A 12 5.61 14.11 -24.90
CA THR A 12 5.63 15.48 -24.40
C THR A 12 5.62 15.50 -22.86
N PRO A 13 6.62 16.09 -22.19
CA PRO A 13 6.60 16.21 -20.74
C PRO A 13 5.46 17.11 -20.28
N GLU A 14 4.76 16.67 -19.23
CA GLU A 14 3.70 17.46 -18.60
C GLU A 14 4.15 18.00 -17.24
N PRO A 15 3.50 19.07 -16.74
CA PRO A 15 3.72 19.53 -15.38
C PRO A 15 3.54 18.39 -14.36
N PRO A 16 4.47 18.22 -13.42
CA PRO A 16 4.40 17.14 -12.45
C PRO A 16 3.21 17.34 -11.50
N LEU A 17 2.56 16.25 -11.11
CA LEU A 17 1.55 16.30 -10.04
C LEU A 17 2.25 16.53 -8.69
N PRO A 18 1.78 17.48 -7.86
CA PRO A 18 2.33 17.71 -6.54
C PRO A 18 1.96 16.56 -5.59
N TRP A 19 2.87 16.26 -4.65
CA TRP A 19 2.53 15.42 -3.50
C TRP A 19 1.73 16.17 -2.46
N SER A 20 1.63 17.50 -2.53
CA SER A 20 0.79 18.29 -1.64
C SER A 20 -0.67 18.19 -2.06
N ALA A 21 -1.56 17.88 -1.11
CA ALA A 21 -3.01 17.86 -1.30
C ALA A 21 -3.69 17.98 0.08
N ASP A 22 -4.93 18.48 0.11
CA ASP A 22 -5.74 18.57 1.34
C ASP A 22 -5.06 19.30 2.51
N GLY A 23 -4.33 20.38 2.23
CA GLY A 23 -3.57 21.14 3.24
C GLY A 23 -2.34 20.40 3.79
N ARG A 24 -2.08 19.16 3.36
CA ARG A 24 -0.87 18.40 3.69
C ARG A 24 0.19 18.65 2.63
N SER A 25 1.42 18.91 3.07
CA SER A 25 2.56 19.21 2.20
C SER A 25 3.80 18.43 2.62
N GLY A 26 4.84 18.48 1.78
CA GLY A 26 6.10 17.79 2.01
C GLY A 26 6.02 16.26 1.89
N GLY A 27 7.14 15.62 2.21
CA GLY A 27 7.36 14.19 2.06
C GLY A 27 7.71 13.75 0.64
N ARG A 28 7.94 12.45 0.47
CA ARG A 28 8.28 11.80 -0.79
C ARG A 28 7.30 10.67 -1.07
N GLY A 29 6.79 10.59 -2.30
CA GLY A 29 5.98 9.47 -2.77
C GLY A 29 6.82 8.21 -3.00
N TYR A 30 6.30 7.07 -2.55
CA TYR A 30 6.84 5.73 -2.75
C TYR A 30 5.74 4.79 -3.28
N TYR A 31 6.16 3.73 -3.98
CA TYR A 31 5.30 2.62 -4.41
C TYR A 31 4.08 3.08 -5.21
N LEU A 32 4.29 3.84 -6.30
CA LEU A 32 3.22 4.27 -7.18
C LEU A 32 2.49 3.05 -7.77
N ARG A 33 1.15 3.03 -7.69
CA ARG A 33 0.29 1.99 -8.24
C ARG A 33 -0.82 2.59 -9.09
N LEU A 34 -1.09 1.95 -10.23
CA LEU A 34 -2.30 2.18 -11.01
C LEU A 34 -3.41 1.30 -10.44
N ASP A 35 -4.58 1.89 -10.26
CA ASP A 35 -5.84 1.21 -10.04
C ASP A 35 -6.65 1.28 -11.34
N PRO A 36 -6.63 0.22 -12.16
CA PRO A 36 -7.23 0.24 -13.50
C PRO A 36 -8.76 0.25 -13.46
N VAL A 37 -9.36 -0.25 -12.37
CA VAL A 37 -10.82 -0.35 -12.23
C VAL A 37 -11.42 1.01 -11.94
N ARG A 38 -10.78 1.78 -11.05
CA ARG A 38 -11.28 3.11 -10.65
C ARG A 38 -10.58 4.25 -11.35
N ARG A 39 -9.60 3.93 -12.20
CA ARG A 39 -8.75 4.91 -12.89
C ARG A 39 -8.11 5.89 -11.90
N MET A 40 -7.51 5.33 -10.85
CA MET A 40 -6.83 6.10 -9.82
C MET A 40 -5.34 5.75 -9.78
N LEU A 41 -4.52 6.72 -9.39
CA LEU A 41 -3.15 6.51 -8.96
C LEU A 41 -3.09 6.53 -7.44
N TRP A 42 -2.23 5.67 -6.89
CA TRP A 42 -2.01 5.55 -5.46
C TRP A 42 -0.53 5.59 -5.12
N SER A 43 -0.17 6.23 -4.02
CA SER A 43 1.19 6.21 -3.49
C SER A 43 1.18 6.36 -1.98
N CYS A 44 2.22 5.86 -1.31
CA CYS A 44 2.52 6.23 0.06
C CYS A 44 3.43 7.46 0.06
N VAL A 45 2.94 8.60 0.56
CA VAL A 45 3.78 9.77 0.80
C VAL A 45 4.32 9.69 2.22
N ARG A 46 5.63 9.54 2.34
CA ARG A 46 6.34 9.46 3.62
C ARG A 46 7.08 10.75 3.93
N GLY A 47 6.95 11.22 5.17
CA GLY A 47 7.62 12.40 5.71
C GLY A 47 8.13 12.16 7.12
N GLY A 48 8.31 13.22 7.91
CA GLY A 48 8.86 13.14 9.26
C GLY A 48 10.40 13.26 9.31
N PRO A 49 11.03 12.87 10.43
CA PRO A 49 12.47 12.99 10.63
C PRO A 49 13.30 12.26 9.56
N GLY A 50 14.42 12.86 9.14
CA GLY A 50 15.30 12.27 8.11
C GLY A 50 16.15 11.09 8.59
N ASP A 51 16.33 10.95 9.91
CA ASP A 51 17.08 9.87 10.53
C ASP A 51 16.32 8.53 10.44
N PRO A 52 16.90 7.48 9.81
CA PRO A 52 16.28 6.17 9.72
C PRO A 52 15.97 5.53 11.08
N GLY A 53 16.73 5.82 12.14
CA GLY A 53 16.45 5.30 13.49
C GLY A 53 15.14 5.81 14.11
N GLN A 54 14.61 6.91 13.57
CA GLN A 54 13.36 7.55 13.95
C GLN A 54 12.18 7.15 13.04
N TRP A 55 12.32 6.03 12.33
CA TRP A 55 11.24 5.50 11.50
C TRP A 55 9.89 5.32 12.21
N PRO A 56 9.80 5.03 13.53
CA PRO A 56 8.51 4.96 14.21
C PRO A 56 7.74 6.29 14.12
N ASP A 57 8.45 7.41 13.99
CA ASP A 57 7.90 8.76 14.00
C ASP A 57 7.70 9.32 12.56
N TRP A 58 7.98 8.53 11.53
CA TRP A 58 7.71 8.90 10.13
C TRP A 58 6.21 9.02 9.88
N SER A 59 5.78 10.17 9.36
CA SER A 59 4.40 10.36 8.91
C SER A 59 4.16 9.63 7.59
N ASN A 60 3.04 8.91 7.47
CA ASN A 60 2.63 8.27 6.23
C ASN A 60 1.23 8.73 5.82
N ASP A 61 1.08 9.08 4.54
CA ASP A 61 -0.20 9.37 3.91
C ASP A 61 -0.42 8.48 2.69
N ALA A 62 -1.66 8.02 2.50
CA ALA A 62 -2.11 7.54 1.22
C ALA A 62 -2.45 8.73 0.34
N TRP A 63 -1.62 8.98 -0.67
CA TRP A 63 -1.89 9.94 -1.73
C TRP A 63 -2.66 9.25 -2.85
N TRP A 64 -3.66 9.93 -3.37
CA TRP A 64 -4.46 9.44 -4.48
C TRP A 64 -4.70 10.53 -5.52
N HIS A 65 -4.83 10.11 -6.78
CA HIS A 65 -5.17 10.98 -7.90
C HIS A 65 -6.10 10.27 -8.87
N HIS A 66 -7.26 10.86 -9.15
CA HIS A 66 -8.21 10.33 -10.13
C HIS A 66 -7.82 10.80 -11.53
N LEU A 67 -7.60 9.84 -12.44
CA LEU A 67 -7.05 10.12 -13.78
C LEU A 67 -8.01 10.95 -14.65
N ASP A 68 -9.32 10.73 -14.55
CA ASP A 68 -10.28 11.45 -15.42
C ASP A 68 -10.71 12.81 -14.88
N SER A 69 -10.97 12.94 -13.58
CA SER A 69 -11.40 14.21 -12.97
C SER A 69 -10.25 15.11 -12.53
N GLY A 70 -9.04 14.59 -12.42
CA GLY A 70 -7.88 15.29 -11.86
C GLY A 70 -7.93 15.49 -10.34
N ALA A 71 -8.98 15.03 -9.67
CA ALA A 71 -9.13 15.15 -8.23
C ALA A 71 -7.97 14.45 -7.51
N THR A 72 -7.38 15.13 -6.53
CA THR A 72 -6.20 14.65 -5.79
C THR A 72 -6.43 14.84 -4.30
N GLY A 73 -5.95 13.90 -3.48
CA GLY A 73 -6.07 14.01 -2.04
C GLY A 73 -5.05 13.21 -1.25
N ARG A 74 -5.06 13.39 0.08
CA ARG A 74 -4.20 12.68 1.04
C ARG A 74 -4.98 12.24 2.27
N LEU A 75 -4.72 11.01 2.71
CA LEU A 75 -5.32 10.41 3.91
C LEU A 75 -4.23 9.92 4.86
N GLY A 76 -4.32 10.29 6.14
CA GLY A 76 -3.35 9.88 7.15
C GLY A 76 -3.39 8.39 7.45
N LEU A 77 -2.27 7.70 7.25
CA LEU A 77 -2.10 6.29 7.62
C LEU A 77 -1.56 6.12 9.04
N GLY A 78 -0.96 7.16 9.61
CA GLY A 78 -0.36 7.15 10.93
C GLY A 78 1.17 7.02 10.91
N PRO A 79 1.81 7.07 12.08
CA PRO A 79 3.26 7.08 12.19
C PRO A 79 3.86 5.68 12.00
N GLY A 80 5.09 5.56 11.49
CA GLY A 80 5.79 4.28 11.37
C GLY A 80 6.23 3.95 9.95
N LEU A 81 6.32 2.66 9.64
CA LEU A 81 6.87 2.18 8.38
C LEU A 81 5.79 1.58 7.48
N VAL A 82 5.63 2.15 6.28
CA VAL A 82 4.80 1.60 5.20
C VAL A 82 5.71 1.25 4.02
N PHE A 83 5.60 0.01 3.52
CA PHE A 83 6.53 -0.54 2.52
C PHE A 83 5.90 -0.82 1.16
N ARG A 84 4.63 -1.20 1.06
CA ARG A 84 3.90 -1.38 -0.21
C ARG A 84 2.41 -1.21 0.03
N LEU A 85 1.66 -1.07 -1.06
CA LEU A 85 0.21 -1.16 -1.06
C LEU A 85 -0.26 -2.18 -2.11
N ALA A 86 -1.48 -2.68 -1.92
CA ALA A 86 -2.13 -3.58 -2.87
C ALA A 86 -3.55 -3.09 -3.20
N VAL A 87 -3.95 -3.29 -4.45
CA VAL A 87 -5.26 -2.84 -4.97
C VAL A 87 -6.21 -4.04 -5.04
N THR A 88 -7.39 -3.90 -4.44
CA THR A 88 -8.50 -4.87 -4.52
C THR A 88 -9.65 -4.31 -5.36
N ALA A 89 -10.69 -5.13 -5.56
CA ALA A 89 -11.92 -4.74 -6.25
C ALA A 89 -12.70 -3.60 -5.59
N ARG A 90 -12.57 -3.38 -4.28
CA ARG A 90 -13.22 -2.23 -3.57
C ARG A 90 -12.33 -1.41 -2.63
N HIS A 91 -11.08 -1.84 -2.43
CA HIS A 91 -10.21 -1.29 -1.39
C HIS A 91 -8.77 -1.12 -1.85
N ILE A 92 -8.04 -0.32 -1.07
CA ILE A 92 -6.58 -0.24 -1.10
C ILE A 92 -6.05 -0.69 0.24
N ALA A 93 -5.14 -1.65 0.22
CA ALA A 93 -4.53 -2.24 1.41
C ALA A 93 -3.13 -1.67 1.63
N PHE A 94 -2.88 -1.16 2.83
CA PHE A 94 -1.54 -0.76 3.30
C PHE A 94 -1.18 -1.59 4.52
N THR A 95 0.08 -2.00 4.63
CA THR A 95 0.62 -2.51 5.89
C THR A 95 1.44 -1.42 6.56
N ARG A 96 1.18 -1.19 7.85
CA ARG A 96 1.96 -0.29 8.69
C ARG A 96 2.64 -1.11 9.79
N VAL A 97 3.96 -1.04 9.83
CA VAL A 97 4.77 -1.59 10.92
C VAL A 97 5.01 -0.48 11.93
N HIS A 98 4.86 -0.77 13.22
CA HIS A 98 5.10 0.18 14.31
C HIS A 98 5.48 -0.57 15.59
N PRO A 99 6.33 -0.02 16.48
CA PRO A 99 6.68 -0.68 17.74
C PRO A 99 5.48 -1.03 18.64
N ASP A 100 4.40 -0.25 18.54
CA ASP A 100 3.17 -0.47 19.33
C ASP A 100 2.24 -1.53 18.73
N GLY A 101 2.52 -2.01 17.51
CA GLY A 101 1.70 -2.99 16.82
C GLY A 101 1.66 -2.74 15.32
N ASP A 102 1.71 -3.84 14.58
CA ASP A 102 1.56 -3.82 13.13
C ASP A 102 0.08 -3.90 12.76
N GLU A 103 -0.29 -3.31 11.63
CA GLU A 103 -1.66 -3.33 11.15
C GLU A 103 -1.78 -3.39 9.63
N LEU A 104 -2.91 -3.96 9.19
CA LEU A 104 -3.45 -3.81 7.85
C LEU A 104 -4.47 -2.67 7.88
N ILE A 105 -4.23 -1.64 7.07
CA ILE A 105 -5.15 -0.51 6.88
C ILE A 105 -5.86 -0.72 5.55
N LEU A 106 -7.19 -0.72 5.58
CA LEU A 106 -8.04 -0.82 4.40
C LEU A 106 -8.68 0.53 4.13
N LEU A 107 -8.39 1.10 2.96
CA LEU A 107 -9.06 2.28 2.47
C LEU A 107 -10.20 1.87 1.55
N THR A 108 -11.39 2.43 1.74
CA THR A 108 -12.47 2.34 0.76
C THR A 108 -12.09 3.21 -0.43
N ALA A 109 -12.29 2.70 -1.65
CA ALA A 109 -12.09 3.46 -2.87
C ALA A 109 -13.39 3.41 -3.68
N PRO A 110 -14.32 4.34 -3.46
CA PRO A 110 -15.61 4.31 -4.13
C PRO A 110 -15.44 4.61 -5.63
N PRO A 111 -16.15 3.90 -6.52
CA PRO A 111 -16.03 4.10 -7.96
C PRO A 111 -16.76 5.35 -8.48
N ALA A 112 -17.59 5.98 -7.64
CA ALA A 112 -18.42 7.11 -8.07
C ALA A 112 -17.60 8.41 -8.18
N THR A 113 -17.83 9.15 -9.26
CA THR A 113 -17.20 10.45 -9.49
C THR A 113 -17.50 11.40 -8.33
N GLY A 114 -16.46 12.03 -7.79
CA GLY A 114 -16.57 12.96 -6.65
C GLY A 114 -16.55 12.30 -5.27
N SER A 115 -16.64 10.96 -5.19
CA SER A 115 -16.40 10.26 -3.94
C SER A 115 -14.92 10.29 -3.58
N ARG A 116 -14.63 10.42 -2.28
CA ARG A 116 -13.27 10.46 -1.75
C ARG A 116 -12.99 9.14 -1.04
N PRO A 117 -11.75 8.65 -1.09
CA PRO A 117 -11.38 7.49 -0.30
C PRO A 117 -11.38 7.80 1.19
N GLU A 118 -11.64 6.80 2.01
CA GLU A 118 -11.67 6.91 3.48
C GLU A 118 -11.02 5.69 4.12
N VAL A 119 -10.59 5.80 5.38
CA VAL A 119 -10.12 4.63 6.14
C VAL A 119 -11.35 3.83 6.55
N GLY A 120 -11.57 2.68 5.92
CA GLY A 120 -12.69 1.78 6.23
C GLY A 120 -12.41 0.87 7.42
N ALA A 121 -11.17 0.39 7.56
CA ALA A 121 -10.77 -0.47 8.67
C ALA A 121 -9.28 -0.42 8.98
N ARG A 122 -8.95 -0.78 10.23
CA ARG A 122 -7.60 -1.06 10.72
C ARG A 122 -7.63 -2.39 11.46
N LEU A 123 -6.83 -3.34 11.01
CA LEU A 123 -6.83 -4.71 11.50
C LEU A 123 -5.45 -5.05 12.07
N PRO A 124 -5.35 -5.55 13.31
CA PRO A 124 -4.07 -5.89 13.90
C PRO A 124 -3.42 -7.04 13.13
N LEU A 125 -2.10 -6.98 12.98
CA LEU A 125 -1.29 -8.05 12.41
C LEU A 125 -0.41 -8.66 13.51
N PRO A 126 -0.16 -9.98 13.49
CA PRO A 126 0.73 -10.61 14.46
C PRO A 126 2.16 -10.06 14.35
N ALA A 127 2.79 -9.79 15.49
CA ALA A 127 4.15 -9.25 15.53
C ALA A 127 5.16 -10.16 14.79
N MET A 128 6.13 -9.53 14.12
CA MET A 128 7.27 -10.22 13.51
C MET A 128 8.40 -10.34 14.53
N SER A 129 8.87 -11.55 14.82
CA SER A 129 10.01 -11.80 15.72
C SER A 129 11.28 -11.01 15.34
N GLY A 130 11.49 -10.79 14.03
CA GLY A 130 12.61 -10.00 13.50
C GLY A 130 12.22 -8.59 13.03
N ALA A 131 11.13 -8.00 13.54
CA ALA A 131 10.71 -6.65 13.17
C ALA A 131 11.81 -5.59 13.42
N PRO A 132 11.81 -4.49 12.66
CA PRO A 132 12.66 -3.36 12.98
C PRO A 132 12.34 -2.81 14.38
N ARG A 133 13.36 -2.28 15.05
CA ARG A 133 13.25 -1.71 16.40
C ARG A 133 13.55 -0.22 16.38
N ARG A 134 13.01 0.51 17.36
CA ARG A 134 13.31 1.94 17.56
C ARG A 134 14.84 2.12 17.72
N GLY A 135 15.40 3.13 17.06
CA GLY A 135 16.85 3.40 17.07
C GLY A 135 17.66 2.57 16.07
N GLY A 136 17.08 1.55 15.44
CA GLY A 136 17.69 0.80 14.34
C GLY A 136 17.17 1.24 12.98
N THR A 137 17.94 0.99 11.91
CA THR A 137 17.45 1.22 10.54
C THR A 137 16.34 0.21 10.22
N PRO A 138 15.27 0.60 9.51
CA PRO A 138 14.17 -0.31 9.18
C PRO A 138 14.47 -1.21 7.97
N TRP A 139 15.73 -1.30 7.55
CA TRP A 139 16.13 -1.95 6.30
C TRP A 139 17.12 -3.10 6.52
N ASP A 140 18.11 -2.94 7.38
CA ASP A 140 19.27 -3.84 7.41
C ASP A 140 19.08 -4.95 8.44
N GLY A 141 19.09 -6.21 7.99
CA GLY A 141 19.00 -7.38 8.86
C GLY A 141 17.67 -7.55 9.60
N VAL A 142 16.60 -6.90 9.13
CA VAL A 142 15.26 -6.91 9.75
C VAL A 142 14.21 -7.46 8.79
N GLN A 143 13.19 -8.09 9.36
CA GLN A 143 12.05 -8.63 8.62
C GLN A 143 11.08 -7.52 8.19
N ARG A 144 10.35 -7.80 7.11
CA ARG A 144 9.38 -6.88 6.50
C ARG A 144 8.09 -7.62 6.17
N ARG A 145 7.08 -6.85 5.81
CA ARG A 145 5.79 -7.37 5.32
C ARG A 145 5.71 -7.27 3.81
N ALA A 146 5.21 -8.32 3.19
CA ALA A 146 4.64 -8.26 1.85
C ALA A 146 3.11 -8.19 1.97
N VAL A 147 2.49 -7.46 1.04
CA VAL A 147 1.03 -7.37 0.90
C VAL A 147 0.68 -7.60 -0.56
N ALA A 148 -0.34 -8.41 -0.81
CA ALA A 148 -0.82 -8.73 -2.15
C ALA A 148 -2.34 -8.75 -2.19
N ALA A 149 -2.89 -8.35 -3.33
CA ALA A 149 -4.31 -8.39 -3.65
C ALA A 149 -4.48 -8.56 -5.16
N SER A 150 -5.70 -8.93 -5.56
CA SER A 150 -6.10 -8.96 -6.96
C SER A 150 -7.15 -7.88 -7.24
N PRO A 151 -7.02 -7.06 -8.31
CA PRO A 151 -7.97 -5.99 -8.60
C PRO A 151 -9.42 -6.44 -8.85
N GLY A 152 -9.69 -7.70 -9.18
CA GLY A 152 -11.06 -8.22 -9.26
C GLY A 152 -11.49 -9.07 -8.07
N GLY A 153 -10.64 -9.23 -7.06
CA GLY A 153 -10.96 -9.92 -5.81
C GLY A 153 -11.08 -8.95 -4.62
N ASN A 154 -11.69 -9.41 -3.53
CA ASN A 154 -11.76 -8.67 -2.27
C ASN A 154 -10.75 -9.16 -1.22
N LEU A 155 -9.97 -10.20 -1.53
CA LEU A 155 -9.01 -10.77 -0.60
C LEU A 155 -7.71 -9.96 -0.58
N VAL A 156 -7.11 -9.86 0.61
CA VAL A 156 -5.80 -9.28 0.85
C VAL A 156 -4.95 -10.30 1.59
N ALA A 157 -3.78 -10.62 1.05
CA ALA A 157 -2.79 -11.51 1.68
C ALA A 157 -1.65 -10.68 2.27
N VAL A 158 -1.28 -10.93 3.52
CA VAL A 158 -0.18 -10.25 4.23
C VAL A 158 0.76 -11.29 4.84
N SER A 159 2.06 -11.23 4.50
CA SER A 159 3.03 -12.10 5.17
C SER A 159 3.36 -11.62 6.59
N ARG A 160 3.70 -12.56 7.47
CA ARG A 160 4.22 -12.25 8.81
C ARG A 160 5.73 -11.99 8.86
N GLY A 161 6.45 -12.02 7.73
CA GLY A 161 7.88 -11.66 7.67
C GLY A 161 8.82 -12.53 8.53
N GLY A 162 9.67 -13.33 7.90
CA GLY A 162 10.56 -14.25 8.61
C GLY A 162 9.83 -15.43 9.27
N HIS A 163 8.56 -15.62 8.95
CA HIS A 163 7.73 -16.75 9.39
C HIS A 163 7.12 -17.41 8.17
N GLY A 164 6.74 -18.68 8.31
CA GLY A 164 6.03 -19.43 7.27
C GLY A 164 4.53 -19.17 7.29
N GLU A 165 4.10 -17.91 7.41
CA GLU A 165 2.69 -17.53 7.62
C GLU A 165 2.26 -16.41 6.66
N VAL A 166 1.10 -16.61 6.02
CA VAL A 166 0.38 -15.60 5.24
C VAL A 166 -1.03 -15.45 5.78
N HIS A 167 -1.38 -14.27 6.26
CA HIS A 167 -2.70 -13.93 6.76
C HIS A 167 -3.57 -13.40 5.62
N VAL A 168 -4.71 -14.04 5.39
CA VAL A 168 -5.65 -13.69 4.33
C VAL A 168 -6.87 -13.04 4.94
N PHE A 169 -7.18 -11.83 4.50
CA PHE A 169 -8.30 -11.02 4.95
C PHE A 169 -9.33 -10.86 3.84
N ASP A 170 -10.60 -10.85 4.20
CA ASP A 170 -11.70 -10.35 3.36
C ASP A 170 -11.82 -8.83 3.63
N ALA A 171 -11.52 -8.02 2.62
CA ALA A 171 -11.48 -6.58 2.77
C ALA A 171 -12.86 -5.96 2.97
N ASP A 172 -13.93 -6.56 2.44
CA ASP A 172 -15.29 -6.01 2.61
C ASP A 172 -15.84 -6.28 4.01
N LYS A 173 -15.50 -7.45 4.56
CA LYS A 173 -15.88 -7.81 5.93
C LYS A 173 -14.92 -7.25 6.97
N ALA A 174 -13.79 -6.68 6.54
CA ALA A 174 -12.69 -6.26 7.40
C ALA A 174 -12.31 -7.35 8.42
N ALA A 175 -12.11 -8.59 7.94
CA ALA A 175 -11.90 -9.73 8.82
C ALA A 175 -10.84 -10.69 8.28
N LEU A 176 -10.05 -11.25 9.19
CA LEU A 176 -9.18 -12.39 8.88
C LEU A 176 -10.06 -13.58 8.53
N VAL A 177 -9.84 -14.18 7.36
CA VAL A 177 -10.58 -15.37 6.91
C VAL A 177 -9.75 -16.63 7.01
N SER A 178 -8.43 -16.55 6.86
CA SER A 178 -7.54 -17.71 6.94
C SER A 178 -6.10 -17.31 7.22
N THR A 179 -5.34 -18.22 7.80
CA THR A 179 -3.88 -18.14 7.88
C THR A 179 -3.31 -19.34 7.14
N LEU A 180 -2.54 -19.08 6.09
CA LEU A 180 -1.89 -20.10 5.29
C LEU A 180 -0.48 -20.36 5.84
N GLY A 181 -0.18 -21.62 6.12
CA GLY A 181 1.17 -22.07 6.41
C GLY A 181 1.96 -22.32 5.12
N VAL A 182 3.22 -21.90 5.09
CA VAL A 182 4.18 -22.25 4.03
C VAL A 182 5.39 -22.96 4.66
N PRO A 183 6.04 -23.89 3.93
CA PRO A 183 7.03 -24.80 4.53
C PRO A 183 8.34 -24.11 4.94
N THR A 184 8.57 -22.88 4.51
CA THR A 184 9.79 -22.11 4.81
C THR A 184 9.47 -20.70 5.29
N PRO A 185 10.35 -20.07 6.08
CA PRO A 185 10.21 -18.67 6.44
C PRO A 185 10.16 -17.74 5.22
N LEU A 186 9.22 -16.80 5.21
CA LEU A 186 9.16 -15.71 4.23
C LEU A 186 10.09 -14.57 4.65
N ASN A 187 11.40 -14.80 4.57
CA ASN A 187 12.42 -13.79 4.90
C ASN A 187 12.23 -12.51 4.07
N ASP A 188 12.47 -11.36 4.69
CA ASP A 188 12.20 -10.02 4.12
C ASP A 188 10.75 -9.81 3.65
N GLY A 189 9.82 -10.62 4.17
CA GLY A 189 8.42 -10.64 3.78
C GLY A 189 8.09 -11.56 2.61
N GLY A 190 9.09 -12.09 1.91
CA GLY A 190 8.91 -12.86 0.68
C GLY A 190 8.37 -12.04 -0.49
N HIS A 191 7.97 -12.73 -1.55
CA HIS A 191 7.28 -12.15 -2.70
C HIS A 191 5.90 -12.78 -2.82
N LEU A 192 4.85 -11.96 -2.75
CA LEU A 192 3.47 -12.42 -2.81
C LEU A 192 2.81 -11.92 -4.09
N ALA A 193 2.12 -12.83 -4.76
CA ALA A 193 1.13 -12.50 -5.78
C ALA A 193 -0.18 -13.19 -5.38
N LEU A 194 -1.26 -12.42 -5.38
CA LEU A 194 -2.61 -12.96 -5.25
C LEU A 194 -3.32 -12.75 -6.58
N VAL A 195 -3.90 -13.82 -7.13
CA VAL A 195 -4.59 -13.81 -8.41
C VAL A 195 -5.97 -14.42 -8.20
N THR A 196 -7.01 -13.68 -8.56
CA THR A 196 -8.37 -14.19 -8.57
C THR A 196 -8.66 -14.78 -9.96
N PRO A 197 -9.10 -16.05 -10.07
CA PRO A 197 -9.42 -16.64 -11.36
C PRO A 197 -10.43 -15.79 -12.14
N GLY A 198 -10.15 -15.54 -13.42
CA GLY A 198 -11.04 -14.83 -14.32
C GLY A 198 -11.03 -13.30 -14.21
N ASP A 199 -10.21 -12.70 -13.34
CA ASP A 199 -10.23 -11.25 -13.13
C ASP A 199 -9.28 -10.43 -14.03
N GLY A 200 -8.61 -11.09 -14.98
CA GLY A 200 -7.65 -10.44 -15.88
C GLY A 200 -6.35 -10.00 -15.20
N ALA A 201 -6.17 -10.21 -13.89
CA ALA A 201 -5.00 -9.73 -13.16
C ALA A 201 -3.72 -10.48 -13.57
N HIS A 202 -3.78 -11.62 -14.25
CA HIS A 202 -2.59 -12.29 -14.78
C HIS A 202 -1.76 -11.40 -15.75
N ALA A 203 -2.39 -10.40 -16.39
CA ALA A 203 -1.70 -9.39 -17.22
C ALA A 203 -0.98 -8.30 -16.41
N ASP A 204 -1.00 -8.42 -15.08
CA ASP A 204 -0.48 -7.48 -14.10
C ASP A 204 -0.79 -5.99 -14.35
N PRO A 205 -2.08 -5.61 -14.35
CA PRO A 205 -2.48 -4.24 -14.68
C PRO A 205 -2.12 -3.21 -13.59
N VAL A 206 -1.48 -3.65 -12.49
CA VAL A 206 -1.15 -2.83 -11.31
C VAL A 206 0.34 -2.80 -10.98
N GLY A 207 1.19 -3.55 -11.69
CA GLY A 207 2.64 -3.61 -11.49
C GLY A 207 3.07 -4.27 -10.17
N ARG A 208 2.56 -5.48 -9.89
CA ARG A 208 2.85 -6.27 -8.68
C ARG A 208 4.33 -6.56 -8.48
#